data_AF-A0A0A0LY51-F1
#
_entry.id   AF-A0A0A0LY51-F1
#
_cell.length_a   1.000
_cell.length_b   1.000
_cell.length_c   1.000
_cell.angle_alpha   90.00
_cell.angle_beta   90.00
_cell.angle_gamma   90.00
#
_symmetry.space_group_name_H-M   'P 1'
#
loop_
_entity.id
_entity.type
_entity.pdbx_description
1 polymer ?
#
loop_
_entity_poly.entity_id
_entity_poly.type
_entity_poly.pdbx_seq_one_letter_code
_entity_poly.pdbx_strand_id
1 'polypeptide(L)'
;MVSFCKISPNIKRISPNSPTNFSTLISLVSIAFDEEEVLGDPTLTGYPILIVSDWGSKIDVVGFCFLDLASNYQPPNSLVEWIEAGERPIYIGFGSLPVEQPQEMTQIIVEALEITGRRGIINKGWGGLGSLAEPKDFVYVLDNCPHDWLFPRCMAVVHHGGAGTTAAGLKAACPTTIVPIFGDQQFWGERVHARGLGPPPIPIAEFSLENLQVKERTLEVSKAIESEDGVGGAVNAFHKHFHRNRTLAKPEAPKRGFSVRRLLHIS
;
A
#
# COMPACT_ATOMS: atom_id res chain seq x y z
N MET A 1 -9.55 -7.03 19.92
CA MET A 1 -10.60 -7.97 19.48
C MET A 1 -10.39 -8.20 17.98
N VAL A 2 -9.70 -9.29 17.63
CA VAL A 2 -9.21 -9.59 16.27
C VAL A 2 -10.39 -10.00 15.37
N SER A 3 -10.56 -9.33 14.23
CA SER A 3 -11.57 -9.70 13.23
C SER A 3 -10.91 -10.53 12.13
N PHE A 4 -11.12 -11.85 12.17
CA PHE A 4 -10.74 -12.77 11.10
C PHE A 4 -11.71 -12.63 9.93
N CYS A 5 -11.21 -12.29 8.73
CA CYS A 5 -11.98 -12.54 7.52
C CYS A 5 -11.83 -14.02 7.11
N LYS A 6 -12.75 -14.86 7.60
CA LYS A 6 -12.94 -16.22 7.07
C LYS A 6 -13.41 -16.12 5.63
N ILE A 7 -12.67 -16.70 4.68
CA ILE A 7 -13.18 -17.00 3.35
C ILE A 7 -14.34 -17.98 3.50
N SER A 8 -15.57 -17.49 3.32
CA SER A 8 -16.79 -18.30 3.39
C SER A 8 -16.84 -19.29 2.23
N PRO A 9 -17.14 -20.59 2.45
CA PRO A 9 -17.17 -21.60 1.39
C PRO A 9 -18.36 -21.48 0.42
N ASN A 10 -19.16 -20.41 0.49
CA ASN A 10 -20.33 -20.17 -0.35
C ASN A 10 -20.18 -18.93 -1.25
N ILE A 11 -19.08 -18.83 -2.02
CA ILE A 11 -19.04 -17.87 -3.13
C ILE A 11 -19.98 -18.38 -4.23
N LYS A 12 -21.24 -17.94 -4.19
CA LYS A 12 -22.12 -17.96 -5.36
C LYS A 12 -21.49 -17.05 -6.43
N ARG A 13 -21.46 -17.55 -7.68
CA ARG A 13 -20.98 -16.86 -8.89
C ARG A 13 -21.21 -15.35 -8.82
N ILE A 14 -20.12 -14.58 -8.80
CA ILE A 14 -20.16 -13.12 -8.89
C ILE A 14 -20.56 -12.76 -10.32
N SER A 15 -21.59 -11.91 -10.43
CA SER A 15 -22.10 -11.36 -11.69
C SER A 15 -21.06 -10.39 -12.29
N PRO A 16 -20.87 -10.37 -13.63
CA PRO A 16 -19.84 -9.54 -14.28
C PRO A 16 -20.04 -8.01 -14.15
N ASN A 17 -21.10 -7.54 -13.50
CA ASN A 17 -21.46 -6.11 -13.43
C ASN A 17 -21.53 -5.50 -12.01
N SER A 18 -20.84 -6.05 -11.00
CA SER A 18 -20.74 -5.35 -9.69
C SER A 18 -19.42 -4.57 -9.55
N PRO A 19 -19.44 -3.29 -9.12
CA PRO A 19 -18.22 -2.52 -8.87
C PRO A 19 -17.61 -2.94 -7.53
N THR A 20 -16.89 -4.07 -7.52
CA THR A 20 -16.05 -4.46 -6.39
C THR A 20 -14.71 -3.72 -6.48
N ASN A 21 -14.43 -2.93 -5.44
CA ASN A 21 -13.26 -2.07 -5.30
C ASN A 21 -11.94 -2.82 -5.55
N PHE A 22 -11.14 -2.30 -6.50
CA PHE A 22 -9.86 -2.86 -6.93
C PHE A 22 -8.77 -2.90 -5.83
N SER A 23 -8.93 -2.17 -4.72
CA SER A 23 -7.94 -2.21 -3.63
C SER A 23 -7.88 -3.57 -2.91
N THR A 24 -8.98 -4.33 -2.91
CA THR A 24 -9.07 -5.62 -2.20
C THR A 24 -8.26 -6.74 -2.86
N LEU A 25 -7.99 -6.65 -4.17
CA LEU A 25 -7.22 -7.67 -4.90
C LEU A 25 -5.70 -7.53 -4.73
N ILE A 26 -5.20 -6.31 -4.53
CA ILE A 26 -3.77 -6.06 -4.23
C ILE A 26 -3.45 -6.48 -2.79
N SER A 27 -4.41 -6.40 -1.86
CA SER A 27 -4.25 -6.89 -0.48
C SER A 27 -4.22 -8.43 -0.35
N LEU A 28 -4.55 -9.20 -1.39
CA LEU A 28 -4.67 -10.67 -1.28
C LEU A 28 -3.35 -11.44 -1.50
N VAL A 29 -2.25 -10.78 -1.85
CA VAL A 29 -0.93 -11.42 -2.05
C VAL A 29 0.10 -10.97 -0.99
N SER A 30 -0.29 -10.17 -0.02
CA SER A 30 0.60 -9.80 1.08
C SER A 30 -0.19 -9.70 2.37
N ILE A 31 0.35 -10.35 3.40
CA ILE A 31 0.05 -10.22 4.82
C ILE A 31 -0.89 -11.30 5.40
N ALA A 32 -0.27 -12.30 6.02
CA ALA A 32 -0.74 -12.87 7.28
C ALA A 32 0.25 -12.40 8.36
N PHE A 33 -0.21 -11.68 9.39
CA PHE A 33 0.59 -11.35 10.57
C PHE A 33 -0.11 -11.82 11.84
N ASP A 34 0.68 -12.35 12.76
CA ASP A 34 0.45 -12.32 14.20
C ASP A 34 1.42 -11.25 14.75
N GLU A 35 0.94 -10.32 15.57
CA GLU A 35 1.74 -9.25 16.17
C GLU A 35 2.53 -9.81 17.35
N GLU A 36 3.79 -10.21 17.14
CA GLU A 36 4.88 -10.03 18.09
C GLU A 36 6.22 -10.47 17.45
N GLU A 37 7.27 -9.70 17.70
CA GLU A 37 8.68 -10.07 17.51
C GLU A 37 9.31 -9.96 16.10
N VAL A 38 9.71 -8.74 15.67
CA VAL A 38 10.82 -8.58 14.71
C VAL A 38 11.62 -7.29 14.99
N LEU A 39 12.58 -7.37 15.91
CA LEU A 39 13.70 -6.44 16.03
C LEU A 39 14.99 -7.23 16.25
N GLY A 40 15.81 -7.39 15.20
CA GLY A 40 17.18 -7.86 15.36
C GLY A 40 17.77 -8.54 14.13
N ASP A 41 18.42 -7.75 13.25
CA ASP A 41 19.76 -8.03 12.69
C ASP A 41 20.08 -7.00 11.57
N PRO A 42 21.07 -6.10 11.74
CA PRO A 42 21.47 -5.13 10.72
C PRO A 42 22.37 -5.69 9.61
N THR A 43 22.63 -7.00 9.53
CA THR A 43 23.60 -7.58 8.58
C THR A 43 23.02 -8.43 7.44
N LEU A 44 21.70 -8.48 7.27
CA LEU A 44 21.08 -9.18 6.14
C LEU A 44 21.11 -8.35 4.86
N THR A 45 22.25 -8.41 4.15
CA THR A 45 22.41 -7.94 2.78
C THR A 45 21.65 -8.82 1.80
N GLY A 46 20.53 -8.28 1.31
CA GLY A 46 19.64 -8.84 0.29
C GLY A 46 18.30 -8.14 0.49
N TYR A 47 17.96 -7.14 -0.34
CA TYR A 47 17.05 -6.06 0.08
C TYR A 47 15.60 -6.12 -0.47
N PRO A 48 14.77 -7.07 -0.01
CA PRO A 48 13.36 -6.82 0.24
C PRO A 48 13.20 -6.08 1.57
N ILE A 49 12.35 -5.06 1.59
CA ILE A 49 11.90 -4.33 2.79
C ILE A 49 11.22 -5.25 3.83
N LEU A 50 10.87 -6.47 3.41
CA LEU A 50 10.08 -7.44 4.14
C LEU A 50 10.83 -8.72 4.56
N ILE A 51 12.17 -8.83 4.44
CA ILE A 51 12.82 -10.08 4.88
C ILE A 51 12.60 -10.27 6.37
N VAL A 52 11.89 -11.36 6.69
CA VAL A 52 11.82 -11.96 8.02
C VAL A 52 12.28 -13.41 7.86
N SER A 53 13.30 -13.80 8.61
CA SER A 53 14.01 -15.08 8.45
C SER A 53 13.33 -16.27 9.13
N ASP A 54 12.25 -16.04 9.87
CA ASP A 54 11.51 -17.01 10.67
C ASP A 54 10.25 -17.56 9.97
N TRP A 55 9.97 -17.10 8.75
CA TRP A 55 8.79 -17.54 7.99
C TRP A 55 8.95 -18.99 7.50
N GLY A 56 7.95 -19.82 7.81
CA GLY A 56 7.94 -21.22 7.42
C GLY A 56 7.85 -21.44 5.89
N SER A 57 8.15 -22.65 5.43
CA SER A 57 8.29 -23.01 4.01
C SER A 57 7.06 -22.84 3.11
N LYS A 58 5.92 -22.41 3.67
CA LYS A 58 4.65 -22.17 2.98
C LYS A 58 4.46 -20.70 2.58
N ILE A 59 5.37 -19.82 2.97
CA ILE A 59 5.30 -18.40 2.68
C ILE A 59 6.48 -18.04 1.79
N ASP A 60 6.20 -17.32 0.70
CA ASP A 60 7.21 -16.80 -0.21
C ASP A 60 7.05 -15.28 -0.30
N VAL A 61 8.13 -14.53 -0.03
CA VAL A 61 8.18 -13.08 -0.29
C VAL A 61 8.63 -12.91 -1.74
N VAL A 62 7.70 -12.50 -2.59
CA VAL A 62 7.90 -12.49 -4.04
C VAL A 62 8.31 -11.14 -4.61
N GLY A 63 8.29 -10.08 -3.81
CA GLY A 63 8.49 -8.69 -4.27
C GLY A 63 7.16 -8.00 -4.62
N PHE A 64 7.24 -6.73 -5.02
CA PHE A 64 6.06 -5.94 -5.36
C PHE A 64 5.59 -6.19 -6.80
N CYS A 65 4.28 -6.34 -6.99
CA CYS A 65 3.65 -6.40 -8.32
C CYS A 65 3.27 -4.99 -8.78
N PHE A 66 4.06 -4.41 -9.69
CA PHE A 66 3.79 -3.09 -10.25
C PHE A 66 2.87 -3.17 -11.48
N LEU A 67 2.04 -2.14 -11.64
CA LEU A 67 1.23 -1.92 -12.85
C LEU A 67 1.80 -0.72 -13.60
N ASP A 68 1.92 -0.82 -14.92
CA ASP A 68 2.40 0.26 -15.79
C ASP A 68 1.25 1.19 -16.20
N LEU A 69 0.68 1.88 -15.21
CA LEU A 69 -0.45 2.80 -15.38
C LEU A 69 -0.09 4.06 -16.17
N ALA A 70 1.19 4.45 -16.17
CA ALA A 70 1.71 5.59 -16.92
C ALA A 70 1.66 5.40 -18.44
N SER A 71 1.64 4.15 -18.93
CA SER A 71 1.80 3.82 -20.36
C SER A 71 0.77 4.49 -21.29
N ASN A 72 -0.46 4.70 -20.81
CA ASN A 72 -1.54 5.34 -21.55
C ASN A 72 -2.02 6.65 -20.89
N TYR A 73 -1.28 7.15 -19.90
CA TYR A 73 -1.67 8.35 -19.18
C TYR A 73 -1.24 9.60 -19.94
N GLN A 74 -2.19 10.51 -20.19
CA GLN A 74 -1.92 11.83 -20.74
C GLN A 74 -2.04 12.86 -19.61
N PRO A 75 -0.92 13.41 -19.10
CA PRO A 75 -0.97 14.44 -18.07
C PRO A 75 -1.56 15.74 -18.65
N PRO A 76 -2.30 16.54 -17.87
CA PRO A 76 -2.68 17.89 -18.27
C PRO A 76 -1.44 18.75 -18.52
N ASN A 77 -1.46 19.58 -19.58
CA ASN A 77 -0.33 20.48 -19.88
C ASN A 77 0.03 21.37 -18.69
N SER A 78 -0.97 21.86 -17.95
CA SER A 78 -0.76 22.68 -16.75
C SER A 78 0.10 21.98 -15.69
N LEU A 79 -0.04 20.67 -15.53
CA LEU A 79 0.76 19.89 -14.58
C LEU A 79 2.19 19.74 -15.08
N VAL A 80 2.37 19.45 -16.37
CA VAL A 80 3.69 19.30 -16.99
C VAL A 80 4.46 20.61 -16.92
N GLU A 81 3.86 21.71 -17.38
CA GLU A 81 4.46 23.04 -17.37
C GLU A 81 4.85 23.48 -15.96
N TRP A 82 3.99 23.24 -14.96
CA TRP A 82 4.29 23.61 -13.58
C TRP A 82 5.46 22.79 -12.98
N ILE A 83 5.51 21.48 -13.26
CA ILE A 83 6.63 20.63 -12.83
C ILE A 83 7.94 21.11 -13.48
N GLU A 84 7.92 21.37 -14.79
CA GLU A 84 9.10 21.76 -15.57
C GLU A 84 9.61 23.17 -15.24
N ALA A 85 8.76 24.06 -14.73
CA ALA A 85 9.10 25.43 -14.40
C ALA A 85 10.07 25.62 -13.20
N GLY A 86 10.58 24.55 -12.58
CA GLY A 86 11.51 24.69 -11.44
C GLY A 86 11.98 23.37 -10.82
N GLU A 87 12.36 23.40 -9.54
CA GLU A 87 12.88 22.23 -8.81
C GLU A 87 11.84 21.14 -8.53
N ARG A 88 12.24 19.87 -8.64
CA ARG A 88 11.34 18.72 -8.40
C ARG A 88 10.51 18.87 -7.12
N PRO A 89 9.18 18.77 -7.19
CA PRO A 89 8.32 19.01 -6.04
C PRO A 89 8.31 17.85 -5.05
N ILE A 90 7.81 18.10 -3.85
CA ILE A 90 7.41 17.07 -2.88
C ILE A 90 5.95 16.69 -3.19
N TYR A 91 5.66 15.40 -3.34
CA TYR A 91 4.27 14.93 -3.41
C TYR A 91 3.70 14.75 -2.01
N ILE A 92 2.47 15.19 -1.78
CA ILE A 92 1.73 14.97 -0.53
C ILE A 92 0.35 14.39 -0.86
N GLY A 93 0.02 13.23 -0.30
CA GLY A 93 -1.28 12.59 -0.53
C GLY A 93 -1.61 11.45 0.42
N PHE A 94 -2.77 11.54 1.07
CA PHE A 94 -3.25 10.53 2.04
C PHE A 94 -4.29 9.57 1.45
N GLY A 95 -4.43 9.55 0.12
CA GLY A 95 -5.33 8.64 -0.59
C GLY A 95 -6.81 8.97 -0.39
N SER A 96 -7.67 7.96 -0.46
CA SER A 96 -9.13 8.12 -0.30
C SER A 96 -9.60 8.05 1.16
N LEU A 97 -8.69 8.27 2.11
CA LEU A 97 -9.00 8.13 3.53
C LEU A 97 -9.57 9.45 4.08
N PRO A 98 -10.66 9.39 4.89
CA PRO A 98 -11.16 10.58 5.55
C PRO A 98 -10.09 11.08 6.53
N VAL A 99 -9.68 12.33 6.35
CA VAL A 99 -8.87 13.07 7.31
C VAL A 99 -9.84 13.92 8.12
N GLU A 100 -9.73 13.91 9.45
CA GLU A 100 -10.68 14.64 10.31
C GLU A 100 -10.61 16.15 10.11
N GLN A 101 -9.40 16.70 9.93
CA GLN A 101 -9.15 18.14 9.81
C GLN A 101 -8.31 18.47 8.55
N PRO A 102 -8.88 18.31 7.34
CA PRO A 102 -8.11 18.44 6.09
C PRO A 102 -7.65 19.88 5.82
N GLN A 103 -8.37 20.89 6.33
CA GLN A 103 -7.97 22.30 6.20
C GLN A 103 -6.74 22.62 7.06
N GLU A 104 -6.74 22.21 8.32
CA GLU A 104 -5.60 22.39 9.22
C GLU A 104 -4.36 21.69 8.69
N MET A 105 -4.51 20.44 8.24
CA MET A 105 -3.43 19.68 7.61
C MET A 105 -2.91 20.36 6.35
N THR A 106 -3.81 20.86 5.49
CA THR A 106 -3.41 21.62 4.30
C THR A 106 -2.63 22.87 4.68
N GLN A 107 -3.03 23.60 5.72
CA GLN A 107 -2.33 24.79 6.18
C GLN A 107 -0.93 24.47 6.67
N ILE A 108 -0.76 23.42 7.49
CA ILE A 108 0.55 22.94 7.95
C ILE A 108 1.46 22.57 6.77
N ILE A 109 0.92 21.85 5.77
CA ILE A 109 1.69 21.46 4.58
C ILE A 109 2.15 22.70 3.80
N VAL A 110 1.26 23.65 3.56
CA VAL A 110 1.56 24.88 2.81
C VAL A 110 2.59 25.72 3.54
N GLU A 111 2.44 25.87 4.86
CA GLU A 111 3.38 26.59 5.72
C GLU A 111 4.76 25.93 5.72
N ALA A 112 4.82 24.59 5.80
CA ALA A 112 6.08 23.86 5.71
C ALA A 112 6.78 24.06 4.36
N LEU A 113 6.03 24.04 3.26
CA LEU A 113 6.57 24.30 1.92
C LEU A 113 7.09 25.74 1.78
N GLU A 114 6.37 26.71 2.34
CA GLU A 114 6.76 28.13 2.34
C GLU A 114 8.05 28.36 3.13
N ILE A 115 8.15 27.83 4.35
CA ILE A 115 9.33 27.95 5.23
C ILE A 115 10.55 27.27 4.60
N THR A 116 10.37 26.12 3.96
CA THR A 116 11.46 25.36 3.35
C THR A 116 11.83 25.85 1.95
N GLY A 117 11.06 26.78 1.37
CA GLY A 117 11.21 27.23 -0.01
C GLY A 117 11.01 26.11 -1.04
N ARG A 118 10.29 25.03 -0.67
CA ARG A 118 10.06 23.87 -1.53
C ARG A 118 8.74 23.99 -2.26
N ARG A 119 8.70 23.38 -3.45
CA ARG A 119 7.47 23.24 -4.24
C ARG A 119 6.75 21.95 -3.85
N GLY A 120 5.42 21.97 -3.84
CA GLY A 120 4.61 20.82 -3.44
C GLY A 120 3.47 20.51 -4.40
N ILE A 121 3.21 19.23 -4.60
CA ILE A 121 1.98 18.73 -5.23
C ILE A 121 1.10 18.15 -4.14
N ILE A 122 -0.07 18.74 -3.92
CA ILE A 122 -1.05 18.24 -2.95
C ILE A 122 -2.12 17.47 -3.72
N ASN A 123 -2.20 16.17 -3.50
CA ASN A 123 -3.28 15.34 -4.03
C ASN A 123 -4.51 15.48 -3.13
N LYS A 124 -5.62 16.01 -3.66
CA LYS A 124 -6.85 16.24 -2.89
C LYS A 124 -7.41 14.96 -2.28
N GLY A 125 -7.28 13.85 -3.00
CA GLY A 125 -7.90 12.58 -2.67
C GLY A 125 -9.41 12.69 -2.44
N TRP A 126 -9.97 11.76 -1.66
CA TRP A 126 -11.35 11.88 -1.14
C TRP A 126 -11.41 12.60 0.20
N GLY A 127 -10.25 12.87 0.82
CA GLY A 127 -10.13 13.51 2.13
C GLY A 127 -10.24 15.04 2.10
N GLY A 128 -10.36 15.67 0.92
CA GLY A 128 -10.60 17.12 0.81
C GLY A 128 -9.37 17.99 1.07
N LEU A 129 -8.15 17.45 0.91
CA LEU A 129 -6.91 18.23 1.02
C LEU A 129 -6.81 19.27 -0.11
N GLY A 130 -6.01 20.31 0.11
CA GLY A 130 -5.67 21.28 -0.94
C GLY A 130 -6.72 22.35 -1.19
N SER A 131 -7.70 22.50 -0.28
CA SER A 131 -8.58 23.67 -0.25
C SER A 131 -7.81 24.87 0.31
N LEU A 132 -7.24 25.67 -0.59
CA LEU A 132 -6.49 26.88 -0.24
C LEU A 132 -7.40 28.11 -0.27
N ALA A 133 -7.20 29.04 0.67
CA ALA A 133 -7.90 30.33 0.65
C ALA A 133 -7.49 31.17 -0.58
N GLU A 134 -6.21 31.14 -0.94
CA GLU A 134 -5.65 31.79 -2.11
C GLU A 134 -4.68 30.84 -2.81
N PRO A 135 -4.59 30.84 -4.16
CA PRO A 135 -3.59 30.08 -4.89
C PRO A 135 -2.17 30.47 -4.46
N LYS A 136 -1.28 29.48 -4.37
CA LYS A 136 0.15 29.67 -4.09
C LYS A 136 0.95 29.11 -5.24
N ASP A 137 1.84 29.89 -5.85
CA ASP A 137 2.60 29.48 -7.04
C ASP A 137 3.47 28.22 -6.81
N PHE A 138 3.92 28.01 -5.57
CA PHE A 138 4.72 26.85 -5.16
C PHE A 138 3.87 25.61 -4.80
N VAL A 139 2.54 25.68 -4.92
CA VAL A 139 1.63 24.55 -4.68
C VAL A 139 0.79 24.24 -5.91
N TYR A 140 0.89 23.01 -6.40
CA TYR A 140 -0.04 22.47 -7.40
C TYR A 140 -1.04 21.54 -6.74
N VAL A 141 -2.33 21.86 -6.85
CA VAL A 141 -3.39 20.99 -6.33
C VAL A 141 -3.81 20.01 -7.43
N LEU A 142 -3.61 18.72 -7.14
CA LEU A 142 -3.81 17.62 -8.07
C LEU A 142 -5.04 16.79 -7.68
N ASP A 143 -5.83 16.37 -8.65
CA ASP A 143 -6.87 15.36 -8.40
C ASP A 143 -6.26 13.95 -8.43
N ASN A 144 -6.13 13.31 -9.59
CA ASN A 144 -5.54 11.98 -9.70
C ASN A 144 -4.44 11.91 -10.77
N CYS A 145 -3.35 11.23 -10.45
CA CYS A 145 -2.22 10.99 -11.36
C CYS A 145 -1.57 9.65 -10.99
N PRO A 146 -1.26 8.79 -11.97
CA PRO A 146 -0.53 7.55 -11.71
C PRO A 146 0.80 7.80 -11.00
N HIS A 147 1.07 7.07 -9.92
CA HIS A 147 2.29 7.25 -9.12
C HIS A 147 3.56 6.88 -9.89
N ASP A 148 3.48 5.89 -10.78
CA ASP A 148 4.56 5.49 -11.68
C ASP A 148 4.91 6.57 -12.73
N TRP A 149 3.98 7.48 -13.02
CA TRP A 149 4.28 8.69 -13.79
C TRP A 149 4.78 9.84 -12.90
N LEU A 150 4.11 10.08 -11.77
CA LEU A 150 4.35 11.28 -10.95
C LEU A 150 5.62 11.19 -10.11
N PHE A 151 5.81 10.10 -9.38
CA PHE A 151 6.88 10.02 -8.37
C PHE A 151 8.30 10.12 -8.94
N PRO A 152 8.62 9.59 -10.14
CA PRO A 152 9.93 9.84 -10.76
C PRO A 152 10.27 11.34 -10.99
N ARG A 153 9.25 12.20 -11.00
CA ARG A 153 9.38 13.66 -11.16
C ARG A 153 9.40 14.40 -9.81
N CYS A 154 9.18 13.69 -8.70
CA CYS A 154 9.23 14.25 -7.36
C CYS A 154 10.62 14.10 -6.74
N MET A 155 10.95 14.98 -5.78
CA MET A 155 12.15 14.81 -4.96
C MET A 155 11.92 13.92 -3.75
N ALA A 156 10.68 13.88 -3.24
CA ALA A 156 10.24 13.09 -2.09
C ALA A 156 8.71 12.92 -2.09
N VAL A 157 8.22 11.99 -1.26
CA VAL A 157 6.79 11.72 -1.10
C VAL A 157 6.39 11.71 0.38
N VAL A 158 5.24 12.30 0.70
CA VAL A 158 4.58 12.27 2.01
C VAL A 158 3.22 11.62 1.82
N HIS A 159 2.96 10.50 2.48
CA HIS A 159 1.72 9.76 2.26
C HIS A 159 1.28 8.91 3.46
N HIS A 160 0.08 8.35 3.37
CA HIS A 160 -0.54 7.59 4.45
C HIS A 160 0.15 6.26 4.79
N GLY A 161 0.93 5.68 3.88
CA GLY A 161 1.70 4.45 4.16
C GLY A 161 1.07 3.16 3.62
N GLY A 162 0.06 3.24 2.75
CA GLY A 162 -0.48 2.05 2.10
C GLY A 162 0.59 1.34 1.26
N ALA A 163 0.62 0.00 1.33
CA ALA A 163 1.65 -0.84 0.72
C ALA A 163 2.04 -0.45 -0.71
N GLY A 164 1.03 -0.24 -1.58
CA GLY A 164 1.25 0.12 -2.99
C GLY A 164 1.88 1.50 -3.18
N THR A 165 1.44 2.51 -2.43
CA THR A 165 2.02 3.87 -2.49
C THR A 165 3.44 3.87 -1.96
N THR A 166 3.68 3.16 -0.85
CA THR A 166 5.02 2.96 -0.28
C THR A 166 5.94 2.33 -1.32
N ALA A 167 5.53 1.23 -1.94
CA ALA A 167 6.28 0.56 -3.00
C ALA A 167 6.59 1.47 -4.18
N ALA A 168 5.61 2.26 -4.64
CA ALA A 168 5.79 3.19 -5.75
C ALA A 168 6.81 4.29 -5.41
N GLY A 169 6.75 4.88 -4.22
CA GLY A 169 7.70 5.91 -3.77
C GLY A 169 9.13 5.38 -3.73
N LEU A 170 9.29 4.18 -3.19
CA LEU A 170 10.58 3.51 -3.09
C LEU A 170 11.14 3.11 -4.46
N LYS A 171 10.29 2.60 -5.36
CA LYS A 171 10.67 2.32 -6.77
C LYS A 171 11.20 3.57 -7.46
N ALA A 172 10.57 4.73 -7.25
CA ALA A 172 11.00 6.02 -7.80
C ALA A 172 12.27 6.60 -7.13
N ALA A 173 12.82 5.92 -6.12
CA ALA A 173 13.90 6.43 -5.27
C ALA A 173 13.53 7.76 -4.60
N CYS A 174 12.26 7.92 -4.20
CA CYS A 174 11.85 9.04 -3.37
C CYS A 174 12.08 8.70 -1.90
N PRO A 175 12.70 9.58 -1.09
CA PRO A 175 12.52 9.58 0.35
C PRO A 175 11.04 9.62 0.68
N THR A 176 10.64 8.82 1.66
CA THR A 176 9.23 8.54 1.94
C THR A 176 8.91 8.87 3.39
N THR A 177 8.09 9.89 3.61
CA THR A 177 7.54 10.22 4.93
C THR A 177 6.15 9.61 5.05
N ILE A 178 5.94 8.79 6.08
CA ILE A 178 4.69 8.07 6.29
C ILE A 178 3.92 8.69 7.45
N VAL A 179 2.67 9.04 7.18
CA VAL A 179 1.71 9.59 8.16
C VAL A 179 0.57 8.59 8.31
N PRO A 180 0.71 7.57 9.17
CA PRO A 180 -0.26 6.49 9.25
C PRO A 180 -1.58 6.94 9.87
N ILE A 181 -2.67 6.43 9.30
CA ILE A 181 -4.06 6.65 9.69
C ILE A 181 -4.65 5.35 10.26
N PHE A 182 -4.51 4.20 9.58
CA PHE A 182 -4.96 2.90 10.10
C PHE A 182 -4.34 1.69 9.36
N GLY A 183 -4.56 0.49 9.90
CA GLY A 183 -4.18 -0.76 9.25
C GLY A 183 -2.66 -1.00 9.26
N ASP A 184 -2.13 -1.46 8.14
CA ASP A 184 -0.71 -1.82 7.96
C ASP A 184 0.22 -0.60 7.77
N GLN A 185 -0.33 0.61 7.76
CA GLN A 185 0.39 1.84 7.46
C GLN A 185 1.54 2.13 8.44
N GLN A 186 1.31 1.87 9.73
CA GLN A 186 2.34 2.02 10.77
C GLN A 186 3.51 1.07 10.51
N PHE A 187 3.21 -0.19 10.20
CA PHE A 187 4.21 -1.20 9.87
C PHE A 187 5.09 -0.75 8.70
N TRP A 188 4.50 -0.24 7.60
CA TRP A 188 5.26 0.29 6.47
C TRP A 188 6.11 1.51 6.84
N GLY A 189 5.56 2.40 7.67
CA GLY A 189 6.28 3.53 8.27
C GLY A 189 7.56 3.10 8.98
N GLU A 190 7.44 2.12 9.86
CA GLU A 190 8.56 1.57 10.62
C GLU A 190 9.58 0.87 9.71
N ARG A 191 9.13 0.12 8.70
CA ARG A 191 10.05 -0.52 7.74
C ARG A 191 10.84 0.53 6.95
N VAL A 192 10.18 1.58 6.47
CA VAL A 192 10.82 2.71 5.76
C VAL A 192 11.84 3.41 6.66
N HIS A 193 11.46 3.69 7.92
CA HIS A 193 12.34 4.32 8.89
C HIS A 193 13.57 3.44 9.23
N ALA A 194 13.35 2.17 9.56
CA ALA A 194 14.40 1.22 9.93
C ALA A 194 15.43 1.01 8.81
N ARG A 195 15.04 1.21 7.54
CA ARG A 195 15.93 1.17 6.38
C ARG A 195 16.56 2.52 6.03
N GLY A 196 16.31 3.56 6.82
CA GLY A 196 16.87 4.90 6.63
C GLY A 196 16.20 5.73 5.51
N LEU A 197 15.12 5.24 4.92
CA LEU A 197 14.48 5.80 3.71
C LEU A 197 13.45 6.89 4.00
N GLY A 198 13.12 7.08 5.27
CA GLY A 198 12.26 8.12 5.79
C GLY A 198 12.56 8.46 7.24
N PRO A 199 11.93 9.53 7.78
CA PRO A 199 11.88 9.76 9.22
C PRO A 199 11.04 8.66 9.91
N PRO A 200 11.01 8.61 11.25
CA PRO A 200 9.99 7.83 11.96
C PRO A 200 8.59 8.18 11.45
N PRO A 201 7.65 7.20 11.37
CA PRO A 201 6.28 7.51 11.00
C PRO A 201 5.67 8.52 11.97
N ILE A 202 4.86 9.44 11.44
CA ILE A 202 4.22 10.51 12.20
C ILE A 202 2.74 10.17 12.32
N PRO A 203 2.25 9.66 13.46
CA PRO A 203 0.83 9.38 13.63
C PRO A 203 -0.01 10.60 13.22
N ILE A 204 -1.13 10.38 12.52
CA ILE A 204 -1.96 11.48 12.00
C ILE A 204 -2.35 12.51 13.08
N ALA A 205 -2.54 12.05 14.33
CA ALA A 205 -2.87 12.89 15.49
C ALA A 205 -1.70 13.78 15.98
N GLU A 206 -0.47 13.46 15.58
CA GLU A 206 0.76 14.18 15.92
C GLU A 206 1.32 14.96 14.71
N PHE A 207 0.55 15.03 13.62
CA PHE A 207 0.96 15.72 12.41
C PHE A 207 1.04 17.22 12.68
N SER A 208 2.27 17.75 12.66
CA SER A 208 2.55 19.15 12.91
C SER A 208 3.71 19.63 12.04
N LEU A 209 3.91 20.95 12.03
CA LEU A 209 5.02 21.58 11.31
C LEU A 209 6.38 21.10 11.82
N GLU A 210 6.51 20.90 13.12
CA GLU A 210 7.76 20.50 13.79
C GLU A 210 8.16 19.06 13.44
N ASN A 211 7.17 18.19 13.25
CA ASN A 211 7.39 16.77 13.01
C ASN A 211 7.42 16.43 11.51
N LEU A 212 6.91 17.29 10.62
CA LEU A 212 6.97 17.08 9.18
C LEU A 212 8.40 17.22 8.66
N GLN A 213 9.04 16.07 8.43
CA GLN A 213 10.40 15.99 7.93
C GLN A 213 10.44 15.22 6.63
N VAL A 214 11.37 15.60 5.74
CA VAL A 214 11.66 14.90 4.49
C VAL A 214 13.17 14.68 4.42
N LYS A 215 13.57 13.42 4.21
CA LYS A 215 14.98 13.07 4.05
C LYS A 215 15.49 13.42 2.65
N GLU A 216 16.81 13.45 2.51
CA GLU A 216 17.46 13.53 1.21
C GLU A 216 17.43 12.18 0.46
N ARG A 217 17.51 12.27 -0.87
CA ARG A 217 17.37 11.14 -1.78
C ARG A 217 18.50 10.11 -1.62
N THR A 218 18.13 8.85 -1.37
CA THR A 218 19.07 7.72 -1.35
C THR A 218 18.81 6.79 -2.54
N LEU A 219 19.77 6.69 -3.46
CA LEU A 219 19.61 5.95 -4.74
C LEU A 219 19.71 4.41 -4.60
N GLU A 220 20.21 3.90 -3.47
CA GLU A 220 20.56 2.49 -3.33
C GLU A 220 19.35 1.55 -3.33
N VAL A 221 18.23 1.94 -2.71
CA VAL A 221 17.05 1.06 -2.57
C VAL A 221 16.23 0.94 -3.85
N SER A 222 16.17 2.00 -4.66
CA SER A 222 15.46 1.95 -5.94
C SER A 222 16.07 0.92 -6.89
N LYS A 223 17.41 0.81 -6.94
CA LYS A 223 18.10 -0.19 -7.75
C LYS A 223 17.75 -1.62 -7.35
N ALA A 224 17.53 -1.88 -6.06
CA ALA A 224 17.14 -3.19 -5.57
C ALA A 224 15.72 -3.55 -6.04
N ILE A 225 14.76 -2.63 -5.85
CA ILE A 225 13.35 -2.83 -6.26
C ILE A 225 13.23 -2.97 -7.78
N GLU A 226 14.00 -2.21 -8.56
CA GLU A 226 14.03 -2.33 -10.02
C GLU A 226 14.49 -3.71 -10.51
N SER A 227 15.29 -4.42 -9.73
CA SER A 227 15.78 -5.76 -10.07
C SER A 227 14.82 -6.89 -9.69
N GLU A 228 13.73 -6.60 -8.97
CA GLU A 228 12.73 -7.58 -8.58
C GLU A 228 11.70 -7.82 -9.68
N ASP A 229 11.35 -9.09 -9.92
CA ASP A 229 10.20 -9.50 -10.73
C ASP A 229 9.10 -10.06 -9.84
N GLY A 230 8.33 -9.16 -9.21
CA GLY A 230 7.23 -9.53 -8.32
C GLY A 230 6.18 -10.41 -8.96
N VAL A 231 5.90 -10.17 -10.25
CA VAL A 231 4.91 -10.94 -11.02
C VAL A 231 5.42 -12.34 -11.30
N GLY A 232 6.64 -12.49 -11.83
CA GLY A 232 7.27 -13.78 -12.04
C GLY A 232 7.46 -14.55 -10.73
N GLY A 233 7.88 -13.87 -9.67
CA GLY A 233 7.96 -14.42 -8.31
C GLY A 233 6.63 -14.98 -7.83
N ALA A 234 5.53 -14.22 -7.98
CA ALA A 234 4.19 -14.65 -7.61
C ALA A 234 3.70 -15.86 -8.43
N VAL A 235 3.95 -15.87 -9.74
CA VAL A 235 3.62 -17.01 -10.62
C VAL A 235 4.40 -18.26 -10.21
N ASN A 236 5.69 -18.12 -9.92
CA ASN A 236 6.54 -19.23 -9.46
C ASN A 236 6.09 -19.76 -8.09
N ALA A 237 5.81 -18.88 -7.14
CA ALA A 237 5.30 -19.25 -5.82
C ALA A 237 3.95 -19.97 -5.93
N PHE A 238 3.04 -19.47 -6.79
CA PHE A 238 1.78 -20.14 -7.07
C PHE A 238 2.02 -21.57 -7.58
N HIS A 239 2.87 -21.76 -8.58
CA HIS A 239 3.16 -23.09 -9.14
C HIS A 239 3.87 -24.03 -8.15
N LYS A 240 4.73 -23.50 -7.27
CA LYS A 240 5.39 -24.24 -6.20
C LYS A 240 4.38 -24.83 -5.21
N HIS A 241 3.36 -24.06 -4.81
CA HIS A 241 2.34 -24.49 -3.84
C HIS A 241 1.12 -25.16 -4.47
N PHE A 242 0.93 -25.02 -5.78
CA PHE A 242 -0.18 -25.62 -6.50
C PHE A 242 0.03 -27.12 -6.72
N HIS A 243 -0.43 -27.93 -5.77
CA HIS A 243 -0.46 -29.38 -5.92
C HIS A 243 -1.59 -29.82 -6.87
N ARG A 244 -1.23 -30.15 -8.12
CA ARG A 244 -2.17 -30.60 -9.18
C ARG A 244 -2.88 -31.92 -8.88
N ASN A 245 -2.46 -32.66 -7.85
CA ASN A 245 -2.96 -34.01 -7.50
C ASN A 245 -3.45 -34.11 -6.04
N ARG A 246 -4.38 -33.24 -5.61
CA ARG A 246 -5.41 -33.72 -4.67
C ARG A 246 -6.47 -34.39 -5.52
N THR A 247 -6.38 -35.71 -5.67
CA THR A 247 -7.52 -36.55 -6.05
C THR A 247 -8.71 -36.05 -5.24
N LEU A 248 -9.70 -35.45 -5.90
CA LEU A 248 -10.98 -35.18 -5.27
C LEU A 248 -11.42 -36.53 -4.70
N ALA A 249 -11.38 -36.68 -3.37
CA ALA A 249 -11.88 -37.88 -2.73
C ALA A 249 -13.29 -38.08 -3.26
N LYS A 250 -13.53 -39.23 -3.90
CA LYS A 250 -14.86 -39.61 -4.38
C LYS A 250 -15.83 -39.38 -3.20
N PRO A 251 -16.92 -38.61 -3.37
CA PRO A 251 -17.85 -38.40 -2.28
C PRO A 251 -18.28 -39.77 -1.75
N GLU A 252 -18.03 -40.04 -0.46
CA GLU A 252 -18.50 -41.26 0.17
C GLU A 252 -20.02 -41.34 -0.01
N ALA A 253 -20.51 -42.47 -0.52
CA ALA A 253 -21.93 -42.70 -0.66
C ALA A 253 -22.59 -42.55 0.71
N PRO A 254 -23.74 -41.85 0.83
CA PRO A 254 -24.40 -41.66 2.11
C PRO A 254 -24.71 -43.01 2.73
N LYS A 255 -24.21 -43.24 3.95
CA LYS A 255 -24.52 -44.43 4.75
C LYS A 255 -26.04 -44.47 4.95
N ARG A 256 -26.73 -45.39 4.26
CA ARG A 256 -28.14 -45.68 4.52
C ARG A 256 -28.22 -46.31 5.90
N GLY A 257 -28.78 -45.58 6.86
CA GLY A 257 -28.85 -46.02 8.24
C GLY A 257 -29.97 -45.35 9.02
N PHE A 258 -31.19 -45.36 8.49
CA PHE A 258 -32.39 -45.31 9.34
C PHE A 258 -33.38 -46.34 8.83
N SER A 259 -33.38 -47.50 9.49
CA SER A 259 -34.44 -48.50 9.37
C SER A 259 -35.62 -48.03 10.23
N VAL A 260 -36.71 -47.63 9.59
CA VAL A 260 -37.99 -47.39 10.26
C VAL A 260 -38.86 -48.63 10.06
N ARG A 261 -39.06 -49.40 11.13
CA ARG A 261 -40.10 -50.42 11.38
C ARG A 261 -39.76 -51.04 12.76
N ARG A 262 -40.64 -51.24 13.73
CA ARG A 262 -42.10 -51.14 13.92
C ARG A 262 -42.26 -51.31 15.46
N LEU A 263 -43.21 -50.69 16.17
CA LEU A 263 -44.49 -51.32 16.49
C LEU A 263 -45.37 -50.40 17.34
N LEU A 264 -46.63 -50.36 16.95
CA LEU A 264 -47.79 -49.88 17.68
C LEU A 264 -48.20 -50.88 18.80
N HIS A 265 -48.98 -50.34 19.75
CA HIS A 265 -49.91 -50.97 20.70
C HIS A 265 -49.38 -51.41 22.06
N ILE A 266 -49.79 -50.67 23.10
CA ILE A 266 -50.48 -51.22 24.27
C ILE A 266 -51.70 -50.32 24.56
N SER A 267 -52.79 -50.99 24.89
CA SER A 267 -54.19 -50.58 25.09
C SER A 267 -54.45 -49.44 26.06
#